data_AF-A0A2S9TQE3-F1
#
_entry.id   AF-A0A2S9TQE3-F1
#
_cell.length_a   1.000
_cell.length_b   1.000
_cell.length_c   1.000
_cell.angle_alpha   90.00
_cell.angle_beta   90.00
_cell.angle_gamma   90.00
#
_symmetry.space_group_name_H-M   'P 1'
#
loop_
_entity.id
_entity.type
_entity.pdbx_description
1 polymer ?
#
loop_
_entity_poly.entity_id
_entity_poly.type
_entity_poly.pdbx_seq_one_letter_code
_entity_poly.pdbx_strand_id
1 'polypeptide(L)'
;MIVKVRKKSSSSKILKLIIIAGLFFGIVYISLLIKEENLLSIELEKAREDEKIAIQIEQEKKEKEKLDAQRIILIEVEKVVDLIGQNNINDIKIVKNKVVYILNPNTNIDAINIRYGAMALIKKSFKEIVVVVDLEHILKGKLG
;
A
#
# COMPACT_ATOMS: atom_id res chain seq x y z
N MET A 1 1.79 -12.93 -97.41
CA MET A 1 1.69 -12.18 -96.14
C MET A 1 2.32 -13.02 -95.04
N ILE A 2 3.53 -12.68 -94.58
CA ILE A 2 4.20 -13.43 -93.52
C ILE A 2 3.84 -12.79 -92.19
N VAL A 3 3.01 -13.47 -91.41
CA VAL A 3 2.58 -13.00 -90.08
C VAL A 3 3.56 -13.52 -89.04
N LYS A 4 4.37 -12.63 -88.47
CA LYS A 4 5.32 -12.94 -87.40
C LYS A 4 4.55 -13.14 -86.08
N VAL A 5 4.40 -14.38 -85.64
CA VAL A 5 3.76 -14.70 -84.35
C VAL A 5 4.73 -14.36 -83.22
N ARG A 6 4.37 -13.37 -82.39
CA ARG A 6 5.18 -12.91 -81.24
C ARG A 6 5.19 -13.99 -80.16
N LYS A 7 6.33 -14.67 -79.98
CA LYS A 7 6.51 -15.71 -78.95
C LYS A 7 6.34 -15.08 -77.55
N LYS A 8 5.27 -15.46 -76.83
CA LYS A 8 4.96 -14.97 -75.47
C LYS A 8 6.05 -15.48 -74.51
N SER A 9 6.94 -14.59 -74.04
CA SER A 9 8.11 -15.00 -73.24
C SER A 9 7.68 -15.55 -71.86
N SER A 10 8.24 -16.69 -71.47
CA SER A 10 7.97 -17.33 -70.17
C SER A 10 8.50 -16.51 -68.98
N SER A 11 9.42 -15.57 -69.21
CA SER A 11 9.94 -14.62 -68.22
C SER A 11 8.84 -13.79 -67.55
N SER A 12 7.75 -13.50 -68.27
CA SER A 12 6.58 -12.81 -67.70
C SER A 12 5.79 -13.65 -66.67
N LYS A 13 5.85 -14.99 -66.76
CA LYS A 13 5.23 -15.90 -65.77
C LYS A 13 6.08 -16.02 -64.51
N ILE A 14 7.40 -16.07 -64.66
CA ILE A 14 8.36 -16.13 -63.56
C ILE A 14 8.29 -14.84 -62.73
N LEU A 15 8.20 -13.67 -63.39
CA LEU A 15 8.04 -12.39 -62.70
C LEU A 15 6.76 -12.32 -61.85
N LYS A 16 5.64 -12.86 -62.34
CA LYS A 16 4.38 -12.94 -61.58
C LYS A 16 4.48 -13.84 -60.37
N LEU A 17 5.19 -14.97 -60.48
CA LEU A 17 5.43 -15.88 -59.35
C LEU A 17 6.27 -15.22 -58.25
N ILE A 18 7.29 -14.43 -58.62
CA ILE A 18 8.12 -13.67 -57.66
C ILE A 18 7.27 -12.64 -56.91
N ILE A 19 6.38 -11.92 -57.59
CA ILE A 19 5.47 -10.95 -56.97
C ILE A 19 4.52 -11.64 -55.98
N ILE A 20 3.94 -12.79 -56.36
CA ILE A 20 3.05 -13.57 -55.50
C ILE A 20 3.79 -14.10 -54.27
N ALA A 21 5.01 -14.62 -54.44
CA ALA A 21 5.84 -15.08 -53.33
C ALA A 21 6.21 -13.93 -52.39
N GLY A 22 6.58 -12.75 -52.93
CA GLY A 22 6.87 -11.56 -52.14
C GLY A 22 5.68 -11.08 -51.31
N LEU A 23 4.48 -11.08 -51.89
CA LEU A 23 3.25 -10.76 -51.16
C LEU A 23 2.96 -11.76 -50.04
N PHE A 24 3.16 -13.06 -50.30
CA PHE A 24 2.94 -14.10 -49.30
C PHE A 24 3.89 -13.95 -48.11
N PHE A 25 5.19 -13.76 -48.37
CA PHE A 25 6.17 -13.50 -47.30
C PHE A 25 5.89 -12.20 -46.55
N GLY A 26 5.44 -11.14 -47.25
CA GLY A 26 5.04 -9.88 -46.62
C GLY A 26 3.87 -10.04 -45.64
N ILE A 27 2.84 -10.80 -46.02
CA ILE A 27 1.68 -11.09 -45.15
C ILE A 27 2.10 -11.93 -43.93
N VAL A 28 2.93 -12.95 -44.13
CA VAL A 28 3.44 -13.78 -43.03
C VAL A 28 4.27 -12.94 -42.05
N TYR A 29 5.15 -12.07 -42.55
CA TYR A 29 5.99 -11.21 -41.72
C TYR A 29 5.17 -10.23 -40.88
N ILE A 30 4.18 -9.55 -41.47
CA ILE A 30 3.26 -8.66 -40.75
C ILE A 30 2.46 -9.44 -39.70
N SER A 31 2.01 -10.65 -40.03
CA SER A 31 1.23 -11.48 -39.09
C SER A 31 2.05 -11.90 -37.87
N LEU A 32 3.36 -12.16 -38.05
CA LEU A 32 4.27 -12.46 -36.95
C LEU A 32 4.51 -11.23 -36.06
N LEU A 33 4.72 -10.04 -36.66
CA LEU A 33 4.88 -8.79 -35.92
C LEU A 33 3.65 -8.47 -35.04
N ILE A 34 2.44 -8.58 -35.61
CA ILE A 34 1.18 -8.36 -34.86
C ILE A 34 1.06 -9.34 -33.69
N LYS A 35 1.46 -10.61 -33.88
CA LYS A 35 1.42 -11.61 -32.81
C LYS A 35 2.39 -11.27 -31.67
N GLU A 36 3.58 -10.80 -32.01
CA GLU A 36 4.61 -10.42 -31.03
C GLU A 36 4.19 -9.17 -30.22
N GLU A 37 3.64 -8.15 -30.88
CA GLU A 37 3.07 -6.97 -30.20
C GLU A 37 1.93 -7.34 -29.25
N ASN A 38 1.02 -8.24 -29.67
CA ASN A 38 -0.08 -8.70 -28.83
C ASN A 38 0.40 -9.50 -27.60
N LEU A 39 1.46 -10.30 -27.74
CA LEU A 39 2.03 -11.03 -26.61
C LEU A 39 2.69 -10.07 -25.62
N LEU A 40 3.46 -9.10 -26.12
CA LEU A 40 4.07 -8.05 -25.31
C LEU A 40 3.01 -7.21 -24.58
N SER A 41 1.91 -6.85 -25.24
CA SER A 41 0.84 -6.09 -24.60
C SER A 41 0.16 -6.86 -23.48
N ILE A 42 -0.08 -8.16 -23.66
CA ILE A 42 -0.67 -9.04 -22.63
C ILE A 42 0.28 -9.19 -21.43
N GLU A 43 1.59 -9.36 -21.69
CA GLU A 43 2.59 -9.47 -20.63
C GLU A 43 2.72 -8.16 -19.84
N LEU A 44 2.66 -7.02 -20.53
CA LEU A 44 2.71 -5.69 -19.93
C LEU A 44 1.44 -5.38 -19.12
N GLU A 45 0.26 -5.82 -19.58
CA GLU A 45 -0.98 -5.74 -18.81
C GLU A 45 -0.92 -6.59 -17.53
N LYS A 46 -0.45 -7.84 -17.62
CA LYS A 46 -0.27 -8.70 -16.44
C LYS A 46 0.70 -8.11 -15.43
N ALA A 47 1.86 -7.60 -15.90
CA ALA A 47 2.83 -6.94 -15.03
C ALA A 47 2.24 -5.72 -14.31
N ARG A 48 1.38 -4.94 -14.98
CA ARG A 48 0.66 -3.81 -14.37
C ARG A 48 -0.41 -4.25 -13.36
N GLU A 49 -1.09 -5.37 -13.61
CA GLU A 49 -2.04 -5.93 -12.65
C GLU A 49 -1.34 -6.45 -11.40
N ASP A 50 -0.24 -7.18 -11.56
CA ASP A 50 0.59 -7.68 -10.46
C ASP A 50 1.16 -6.52 -9.61
N GLU A 51 1.62 -5.44 -10.25
CA GLU A 51 2.08 -4.24 -9.55
C GLU A 51 0.95 -3.58 -8.75
N LYS A 52 -0.26 -3.45 -9.33
CA LYS A 52 -1.43 -2.90 -8.62
C LYS A 52 -1.81 -3.75 -7.42
N ILE A 53 -1.80 -5.08 -7.56
CA ILE A 53 -2.09 -6.02 -6.47
C ILE A 53 -1.04 -5.88 -5.37
N ALA A 54 0.24 -5.78 -5.70
CA ALA A 54 1.31 -5.57 -4.74
C ALA A 54 1.13 -4.25 -3.95
N ILE A 55 0.79 -3.16 -4.64
CA ILE A 55 0.50 -1.87 -4.02
C ILE A 55 -0.72 -1.96 -3.10
N GLN A 56 -1.80 -2.63 -3.53
CA GLN A 56 -2.99 -2.83 -2.70
C GLN A 56 -2.68 -3.62 -1.43
N ILE A 57 -1.95 -4.73 -1.55
CA ILE A 57 -1.53 -5.54 -0.40
C ILE A 57 -0.68 -4.71 0.57
N GLU A 58 0.22 -3.87 0.06
CA GLU A 58 1.05 -3.01 0.92
C GLU A 58 0.21 -1.92 1.61
N GLN A 59 -0.78 -1.35 0.92
CA GLN A 59 -1.72 -0.39 1.51
C GLN A 59 -2.58 -1.02 2.60
N GLU A 60 -3.15 -2.20 2.34
CA GLU A 60 -3.94 -2.96 3.32
C GLU A 60 -3.12 -3.32 4.56
N LYS A 61 -1.86 -3.73 4.38
CA LYS A 61 -0.95 -3.98 5.51
C LYS A 61 -0.74 -2.72 6.35
N LYS A 62 -0.42 -1.59 5.72
CA LYS A 62 -0.23 -0.31 6.41
C LYS A 62 -1.50 0.16 7.13
N GLU A 63 -2.67 -0.08 6.55
CA GLU A 63 -3.94 0.27 7.18
C GLU A 63 -4.23 -0.63 8.38
N LYS A 64 -4.01 -1.94 8.25
CA LYS A 64 -4.15 -2.89 9.35
C LYS A 64 -3.23 -2.55 10.51
N GLU A 65 -1.96 -2.25 10.24
CA GLU A 65 -0.99 -1.83 11.26
C GLU A 65 -1.44 -0.56 12.01
N LYS A 66 -2.01 0.42 11.30
CA LYS A 66 -2.57 1.63 11.91
C LYS A 66 -3.76 1.31 12.81
N LEU A 67 -4.67 0.44 12.36
CA LEU A 67 -5.84 0.03 13.13
C LEU A 67 -5.43 -0.75 14.39
N ASP A 68 -4.47 -1.66 14.25
CA ASP A 68 -3.93 -2.44 15.37
C ASP A 68 -3.25 -1.53 16.40
N ALA A 69 -2.45 -0.56 15.96
CA ALA A 69 -1.86 0.45 16.84
C ALA A 69 -2.93 1.27 17.59
N GLN A 70 -3.97 1.74 16.90
CA GLN A 70 -5.08 2.47 17.53
C GLN A 70 -5.79 1.61 18.59
N ARG A 71 -6.05 0.34 18.28
CA ARG A 71 -6.69 -0.59 19.19
C ARG A 71 -5.84 -0.83 20.44
N ILE A 72 -4.53 -1.00 20.28
CA ILE A 72 -3.61 -1.18 21.41
C ILE A 72 -3.63 0.05 22.31
N ILE A 73 -3.60 1.26 21.73
CA ILE A 73 -3.65 2.51 22.48
C ILE A 73 -4.97 2.62 23.25
N LEU A 74 -6.10 2.33 22.61
CA LEU A 74 -7.41 2.37 23.24
C LEU A 74 -7.47 1.43 24.45
N ILE A 75 -7.10 0.15 24.27
CA ILE A 75 -7.08 -0.85 25.35
C ILE A 75 -6.14 -0.41 26.47
N GLU A 76 -5.00 0.21 26.14
CA GLU A 76 -4.07 0.69 27.14
C GLU A 76 -4.69 1.80 27.99
N VAL A 77 -5.29 2.80 27.33
CA VAL A 77 -5.98 3.93 27.95
C VAL A 77 -7.15 3.45 28.81
N GLU A 78 -7.99 2.54 28.32
CA GLU A 78 -9.11 1.94 29.07
C GLU A 78 -8.64 1.33 30.38
N LYS A 79 -7.58 0.52 30.33
CA LYS A 79 -7.01 -0.06 31.56
C LYS A 79 -6.51 1.01 32.54
N VAL A 80 -5.97 2.13 32.04
CA VAL A 80 -5.54 3.24 32.93
C VAL A 80 -6.77 3.90 33.56
N VAL A 81 -7.80 4.12 32.77
CA VAL A 81 -9.09 4.68 33.21
C VAL A 81 -9.70 3.80 34.29
N ASP A 82 -9.71 2.48 34.10
CA ASP A 82 -10.26 1.52 35.07
C ASP A 82 -9.47 1.53 36.39
N LEU A 83 -8.13 1.65 36.32
CA LEU A 83 -7.28 1.69 37.51
C LEU A 83 -7.42 2.98 38.31
N ILE A 84 -7.65 4.12 37.64
CA ILE A 84 -7.78 5.43 38.28
C ILE A 84 -9.22 5.71 38.71
N GLY A 85 -10.19 5.12 38.00
CA GLY A 85 -11.61 5.40 38.09
C GLY A 85 -12.01 6.59 37.21
N GLN A 86 -13.07 6.41 36.41
CA GLN A 86 -13.58 7.41 35.47
C GLN A 86 -13.90 8.76 36.13
N ASN A 87 -14.43 8.75 37.36
CA ASN A 87 -14.80 9.96 38.11
C ASN A 87 -13.62 10.89 38.44
N ASN A 88 -12.40 10.36 38.36
CA ASN A 88 -11.17 11.09 38.67
C ASN A 88 -10.53 11.73 37.43
N ILE A 89 -11.09 11.48 36.24
CA ILE A 89 -10.55 11.90 34.95
C ILE A 89 -11.43 13.01 34.40
N ASN A 90 -10.81 14.16 34.13
CA ASN A 90 -11.48 15.29 33.49
C ASN A 90 -11.44 15.17 31.97
N ASP A 91 -10.30 14.76 31.42
CA ASP A 91 -10.12 14.64 29.98
C ASP A 91 -8.93 13.73 29.63
N ILE A 92 -8.94 13.16 28.42
CA ILE A 92 -7.83 12.38 27.85
C ILE A 92 -7.61 12.84 26.42
N LYS A 93 -6.40 13.32 26.12
CA LYS A 93 -6.04 13.85 24.82
C LYS A 93 -4.87 13.10 24.23
N ILE A 94 -4.89 12.90 22.93
CA ILE A 94 -3.70 12.49 22.17
C ILE A 94 -3.15 13.72 21.48
N VAL A 95 -1.93 14.12 21.85
CA VAL A 95 -1.25 15.28 21.28
C VAL A 95 0.08 14.82 20.71
N LYS A 96 0.21 14.88 19.37
CA LYS A 96 1.35 14.33 18.64
C LYS A 96 1.51 12.84 18.99
N ASN A 97 2.66 12.45 19.52
CA ASN A 97 2.95 11.07 19.91
C ASN A 97 2.76 10.81 21.41
N LYS A 98 1.90 11.55 22.09
CA LYS A 98 1.76 11.48 23.55
C LYS A 98 0.30 11.42 23.96
N VAL A 99 -0.01 10.58 24.94
CA VAL A 99 -1.29 10.58 25.65
C VAL A 99 -1.17 11.51 26.84
N VAL A 100 -2.13 12.42 26.99
CA VAL A 100 -2.23 13.39 28.07
C VAL A 100 -3.49 13.08 28.86
N TYR A 101 -3.32 12.69 30.11
CA TYR A 101 -4.40 12.50 31.07
C TYR A 101 -4.53 13.76 31.92
N ILE A 102 -5.73 14.33 31.98
CA ILE A 102 -6.07 15.46 32.85
C ILE A 102 -6.93 14.91 33.97
N LEU A 103 -6.40 14.91 35.19
CA LEU A 103 -7.00 14.30 36.37
C LEU A 103 -7.37 15.36 37.41
N ASN A 104 -8.25 15.00 38.34
CA ASN A 104 -8.58 15.83 39.48
C ASN A 104 -7.36 16.04 40.41
N PRO A 105 -7.29 17.19 41.12
CA PRO A 105 -6.10 17.58 41.89
C PRO A 105 -5.77 16.66 43.07
N ASN A 106 -6.73 15.82 43.50
CA ASN A 106 -6.59 14.87 44.61
C ASN A 106 -6.65 13.40 44.16
N THR A 107 -6.49 13.13 42.86
CA THR A 107 -6.54 11.77 42.33
C THR A 107 -5.32 10.96 42.76
N ASN A 108 -5.54 9.70 43.17
CA ASN A 108 -4.45 8.76 43.39
C ASN A 108 -3.83 8.36 42.04
N ILE A 109 -2.55 8.69 41.85
CA ILE A 109 -1.78 8.39 40.64
C ILE A 109 -0.82 7.21 40.79
N ASP A 110 -0.87 6.47 41.90
CA ASP A 110 0.02 5.33 42.16
C ASP A 110 -0.10 4.26 41.06
N ALA A 111 -1.30 4.06 40.53
CA ALA A 111 -1.51 3.15 39.40
C ALA A 111 -0.75 3.58 38.14
N ILE A 112 -0.70 4.88 37.85
CA ILE A 112 0.09 5.44 36.75
C ILE A 112 1.58 5.26 37.03
N ASN A 113 2.01 5.53 38.26
CA ASN A 113 3.42 5.39 38.67
C ASN A 113 3.90 3.93 38.57
N ILE A 114 3.08 2.96 38.98
CA ILE A 114 3.41 1.53 38.86
C ILE A 114 3.48 1.10 37.39
N ARG A 115 2.55 1.57 36.57
CA ARG A 115 2.43 1.12 35.18
C ARG A 115 3.46 1.74 34.23
N TYR A 116 3.68 3.05 34.36
CA TYR A 116 4.55 3.80 33.46
C TYR A 116 5.87 4.21 34.12
N GLY A 117 5.94 4.26 35.45
CA GLY A 117 7.16 4.63 36.18
C GLY A 117 7.76 5.93 35.67
N ALA A 118 9.06 5.90 35.39
CA ALA A 118 9.81 7.05 34.87
C ALA A 118 9.42 7.47 33.44
N MET A 119 8.60 6.69 32.72
CA MET A 119 8.13 7.01 31.38
C MET A 119 6.96 8.00 31.37
N ALA A 120 6.35 8.26 32.53
CA ALA A 120 5.30 9.25 32.68
C ALA A 120 5.85 10.57 33.22
N LEU A 121 5.52 11.67 32.54
CA LEU A 121 5.78 13.02 33.04
C LEU A 121 4.54 13.51 33.80
N ILE A 122 4.71 13.84 35.07
CA ILE A 122 3.61 14.19 35.96
C ILE A 122 3.79 15.63 36.43
N LYS A 123 2.78 16.47 36.20
CA LYS A 123 2.69 17.83 36.73
C LYS A 123 1.51 17.92 37.68
N LYS A 124 1.78 18.14 38.96
CA LYS A 124 0.73 18.36 39.98
C LYS A 124 0.51 19.86 40.18
N SER A 125 -0.76 20.27 40.23
CA SER A 125 -1.17 21.63 40.56
C SER A 125 -2.40 21.60 41.47
N PHE A 126 -2.78 22.73 42.05
CA PHE A 126 -3.99 22.84 42.88
C PHE A 126 -5.28 22.63 42.10
N LYS A 127 -5.25 22.82 40.77
CA LYS A 127 -6.44 22.69 39.91
C LYS A 127 -6.59 21.29 39.31
N GLU A 128 -5.47 20.70 38.88
CA GLU A 128 -5.45 19.43 38.15
C GLU A 128 -4.10 18.73 38.26
N ILE A 129 -4.08 17.42 38.00
CA ILE A 129 -2.87 16.65 37.76
C ILE A 129 -2.83 16.32 36.27
N VAL A 130 -1.74 16.71 35.60
CA VAL A 130 -1.51 16.40 34.19
C VAL A 130 -0.46 15.31 34.10
N VAL A 131 -0.80 14.21 33.44
CA VAL A 131 0.12 13.09 33.18
C VAL A 131 0.31 12.95 31.68
N VAL A 132 1.57 12.88 31.24
CA VAL A 132 1.93 12.73 29.84
C VAL A 132 2.75 11.46 29.67
N VAL A 133 2.33 10.59 28.74
CA VAL A 133 3.01 9.33 28.41
C VAL A 133 3.25 9.26 26.91
N ASP A 134 4.46 8.89 26.50
CA ASP A 134 4.77 8.71 25.07
C ASP A 134 4.12 7.44 24.51
N LEU A 135 3.47 7.56 23.35
CA LEU A 135 2.81 6.44 22.67
C LEU A 135 3.81 5.37 22.26
N GLU A 136 5.06 5.74 21.97
CA GLU A 136 6.10 4.75 21.71
C GLU A 136 6.27 3.76 22.87
N HIS A 137 6.15 4.21 24.11
CA HIS A 137 6.27 3.33 25.28
C HIS A 137 5.04 2.45 25.48
N ILE A 138 3.87 2.91 25.04
CA ILE A 138 2.63 2.13 25.05
C ILE A 138 2.65 1.03 23.98
N LEU A 139 3.28 1.32 22.84
CA LEU A 139 3.38 0.41 21.69
C LEU A 139 4.57 -0.57 21.78
N LYS A 140 5.70 -0.14 22.38
CA LYS A 140 6.90 -0.98 22.60
C LYS A 140 6.56 -2.15 23.52
N GLY A 141 6.66 -3.37 22.97
CA GLY A 141 6.38 -4.63 23.68
C GLY A 141 5.06 -5.31 23.27
N LYS A 142 4.23 -4.69 22.43
CA LYS A 142 2.98 -5.29 21.90
C LYS A 142 2.90 -5.37 20.37
N LEU A 143 3.71 -4.57 19.67
CA LEU A 143 3.98 -4.74 18.24
C LEU A 143 5.29 -5.54 18.11
N GLY A 144 5.16 -6.85 18.02
CA GLY A 144 6.25 -7.81 17.79
C GLY A 144 5.80 -8.83 16.76
#